data_AF-A0A2M8Z0Z2-F1
#
_entry.id   AF-A0A2M8Z0Z2-F1
#
_cell.length_a   1.000
_cell.length_b   1.000
_cell.length_c   1.000
_cell.angle_alpha   90.00
_cell.angle_beta   90.00
_cell.angle_gamma   90.00
#
_symmetry.space_group_name_H-M   'P 1'
#
loop_
_entity.id
_entity.type
_entity.pdbx_description
1 polymer ?
#
loop_
_entity_poly.entity_id
_entity_poly.type
_entity_poly.pdbx_seq_one_letter_code
_entity_poly.pdbx_strand_id
1 'polypeptide(L)'
;MEQINHEYHMEGILIKGRVRYEDSCPVKGAIVILEKLAPLYNEGVQEQEYEGTYLEHGLTNNQGEFCFSISDRMSSYKIKVFDNHHR
;
A
#
# COMPACT_ATOMS: atom_id res chain seq x y z
N MET A 1 9.52 22.24 35.39
CA MET A 1 8.98 22.35 34.02
C MET A 1 8.68 20.93 33.58
N GLU A 2 7.40 20.56 33.53
CA GLU A 2 6.99 19.25 33.06
C GLU A 2 7.06 19.26 31.53
N GLN A 3 7.89 18.38 30.97
CA GLN A 3 7.94 18.12 29.54
C GLN A 3 6.62 17.43 29.17
N ILE A 4 5.72 18.17 28.54
CA ILE A 4 4.50 17.62 27.95
C ILE A 4 4.96 16.82 26.73
N ASN A 5 5.15 15.51 26.92
CA ASN A 5 5.30 14.56 25.84
C ASN A 5 4.01 14.60 25.01
N HIS A 6 4.03 15.34 23.90
CA HIS A 6 3.04 15.17 22.84
C HIS A 6 3.29 13.81 22.19
N GLU A 7 2.81 12.75 22.83
CA GLU A 7 2.50 11.51 22.14
C GLU A 7 1.44 11.85 21.10
N TYR A 8 1.87 12.15 19.88
CA TYR A 8 1.00 12.09 18.73
C TYR A 8 0.51 10.64 18.64
N HIS A 9 -0.66 10.37 19.23
CA HIS A 9 -1.49 9.24 18.88
C HIS A 9 -1.80 9.37 17.38
N MET A 10 -0.89 8.91 16.53
CA MET A 10 -1.13 8.83 15.10
C MET A 10 -2.13 7.71 14.89
N GLU A 11 -3.40 8.10 14.89
CA GLU A 11 -4.54 7.26 14.55
C GLU A 11 -4.29 6.68 13.14
N GLY A 12 -3.87 5.41 13.12
CA GLY A 12 -3.45 4.73 11.91
C GLY A 12 -4.57 4.72 10.87
N ILE A 13 -4.25 5.09 9.63
CA ILE A 13 -5.19 4.94 8.51
C ILE A 13 -5.17 3.49 8.07
N LEU A 14 -6.34 2.96 7.71
CA LEU A 14 -6.46 1.67 7.07
C LEU A 14 -6.67 1.85 5.57
N ILE A 15 -5.77 1.27 4.77
CA ILE A 15 -5.98 1.06 3.34
C ILE A 15 -6.64 -0.31 3.19
N LYS A 16 -7.90 -0.33 2.78
CA LYS A 16 -8.67 -1.56 2.54
C LYS A 16 -9.09 -1.64 1.08
N GLY A 17 -9.10 -2.84 0.55
CA GLY A 17 -9.57 -3.08 -0.81
C GLY A 17 -9.98 -4.52 -1.04
N ARG A 18 -10.53 -4.77 -2.24
CA ARG A 18 -11.00 -6.08 -2.67
C ARG A 18 -10.53 -6.35 -4.09
N VAL A 19 -9.96 -7.53 -4.32
CA VAL A 19 -9.50 -8.00 -5.62
C VAL A 19 -10.51 -9.03 -6.15
N ARG A 20 -10.99 -8.82 -7.37
CA ARG A 20 -11.94 -9.69 -8.06
C ARG A 20 -11.53 -9.86 -9.53
N TYR A 21 -11.86 -11.00 -10.11
CA TYR A 21 -11.82 -11.17 -11.57
C TYR A 21 -13.00 -10.42 -12.22
N GLU A 22 -13.01 -10.34 -13.56
CA GLU A 22 -14.07 -9.66 -14.32
C GLU A 22 -15.46 -10.27 -14.10
N ASP A 23 -15.53 -11.57 -13.83
CA ASP A 23 -16.77 -12.29 -13.47
C ASP A 23 -17.25 -12.04 -12.03
N SER A 24 -16.59 -11.10 -11.32
CA SER A 24 -16.84 -10.74 -9.92
C SER A 24 -16.46 -11.80 -8.88
N CYS A 25 -15.87 -12.93 -9.28
CA CYS A 25 -15.35 -13.92 -8.34
C CYS A 25 -14.16 -13.34 -7.54
N PRO A 26 -14.09 -13.60 -6.22
CA PRO A 26 -13.00 -13.12 -5.39
C PRO A 26 -11.69 -13.80 -5.75
N VAL A 27 -10.61 -13.01 -5.88
CA VAL A 27 -9.26 -13.57 -6.03
C VAL A 27 -8.74 -13.92 -4.65
N LYS A 28 -8.66 -15.22 -4.34
CA LYS A 28 -8.17 -15.72 -3.04
C LYS A 28 -6.66 -15.91 -3.09
N GLY A 29 -5.95 -15.49 -2.03
CA GLY A 29 -4.52 -15.76 -1.89
C GLY A 29 -3.62 -14.99 -2.87
N ALA A 30 -4.12 -13.93 -3.50
CA ALA A 30 -3.26 -13.03 -4.27
C ALA A 30 -2.32 -12.29 -3.32
N ILE A 31 -1.06 -12.12 -3.75
CA ILE A 31 -0.07 -11.31 -3.04
C ILE A 31 -0.38 -9.85 -3.34
N VAL A 32 -0.62 -9.08 -2.28
CA VAL A 32 -0.78 -7.62 -2.36
C VAL A 32 0.42 -6.99 -1.70
N ILE A 33 1.13 -6.10 -2.40
CA ILE A 33 2.30 -5.38 -1.90
C ILE A 33 1.97 -3.90 -1.79
N LEU A 34 2.31 -3.30 -0.65
CA LEU A 34 2.25 -1.86 -0.41
C LEU A 34 3.64 -1.24 -0.55
N GLU A 35 3.74 -0.22 -1.40
CA GLU A 35 4.92 0.63 -1.54
C GLU A 35 4.59 2.08 -1.20
N LYS A 36 5.52 2.78 -0.57
CA LYS A 36 5.49 4.26 -0.41
C LYS A 36 6.28 4.88 -1.55
N LEU A 37 5.68 5.86 -2.24
CA LEU A 37 6.31 6.55 -3.36
C LEU A 37 7.10 7.75 -2.86
N ALA A 38 8.37 7.83 -3.27
CA ALA A 38 9.20 9.01 -3.10
C ALA A 38 9.41 9.68 -4.48
N PRO A 39 9.28 11.01 -4.59
CA PRO A 39 9.60 11.71 -5.82
C PRO A 39 11.11 11.62 -6.07
N LEU A 40 11.48 11.17 -7.27
CA LEU A 40 12.82 11.26 -7.79
C LEU A 40 12.82 12.29 -8.92
N TYR A 41 13.68 13.30 -8.81
CA TYR A 41 13.88 14.22 -9.91
C TYR A 41 15.00 13.67 -10.80
N ASN A 42 14.67 13.38 -12.06
CA ASN A 42 15.64 12.91 -13.03
C ASN A 42 16.15 14.11 -13.86
N GLU A 43 17.34 14.61 -13.50
CA GLU A 43 17.94 15.77 -14.17
C GLU A 43 18.22 15.53 -15.66
N GLY A 44 18.46 14.28 -16.08
CA GLY A 44 18.84 13.92 -17.46
C GLY A 44 17.69 13.99 -18.47
N VAL A 45 16.45 13.81 -18.02
CA VAL A 45 15.23 13.89 -18.84
C VAL A 45 14.28 15.02 -18.41
N GLN A 46 14.61 15.75 -17.34
CA GLN A 46 13.75 16.79 -16.74
C GLN A 46 12.35 16.27 -16.37
N GLU A 47 12.24 15.00 -16.04
CA GLU A 47 10.98 14.35 -15.66
C GLU A 47 10.97 13.97 -14.18
N GLN A 48 9.77 14.00 -13.59
CA GLN A 48 9.57 13.56 -12.21
C GLN A 48 9.13 12.10 -12.19
N GLU A 49 10.04 11.24 -11.74
CA GLU A 49 9.78 9.83 -11.54
C GLU A 49 9.36 9.57 -10.08
N TYR A 50 8.81 8.39 -9.83
CA TYR A 50 8.49 7.93 -8.48
C TYR A 50 9.13 6.58 -8.22
N GLU A 51 9.98 6.51 -7.20
CA GLU A 51 10.52 5.26 -6.71
C GLU A 51 9.66 4.73 -5.57
N GLY A 52 9.26 3.46 -5.68
CA GLY A 52 8.49 2.76 -4.67
C GLY A 52 9.40 2.07 -3.67
N THR A 53 9.34 2.49 -2.41
CA THR A 53 9.96 1.76 -1.29
C THR A 53 8.95 0.73 -0.76
N TYR A 54 9.33 -0.54 -0.74
CA TYR A 54 8.54 -1.61 -0.14
C TYR A 54 8.25 -1.31 1.34
N LEU A 55 6.98 -1.45 1.75
CA LEU A 55 6.56 -1.36 3.14
C LEU A 55 6.15 -2.71 3.72
N GLU A 56 5.15 -3.34 3.11
CA GLU A 56 4.52 -4.56 3.62
C GLU A 56 3.89 -5.35 2.46
N HIS A 57 3.64 -6.64 2.67
CA HIS A 57 2.77 -7.44 1.82
C HIS A 57 1.78 -8.25 2.65
N GLY A 58 0.67 -8.61 2.02
CA GLY A 58 -0.34 -9.50 2.59
C GLY A 58 -0.96 -10.39 1.52
N LEU A 59 -1.83 -11.30 1.95
CA LEU A 59 -2.61 -12.15 1.07
C LEU A 59 -4.08 -11.76 1.11
N THR A 60 -4.76 -11.81 -0.03
CA THR A 60 -6.21 -11.64 -0.05
C THR A 60 -6.91 -12.83 0.63
N ASN A 61 -7.95 -12.55 1.42
CA ASN A 61 -8.73 -13.58 2.11
C ASN A 61 -9.68 -14.35 1.16
N ASN A 62 -10.53 -15.23 1.70
CA ASN A 62 -11.53 -15.99 0.92
C ASN A 62 -12.56 -15.09 0.20
N GLN A 63 -12.70 -13.83 0.63
CA GLN A 63 -13.56 -12.84 -0.01
C GLN A 63 -12.78 -11.94 -0.99
N GLY A 64 -11.47 -12.14 -1.16
CA GLY A 64 -10.62 -11.32 -2.00
C GLY A 64 -10.20 -10.00 -1.34
N GLU A 65 -10.38 -9.85 -0.04
CA GLU A 65 -10.12 -8.60 0.68
C GLU A 65 -8.68 -8.55 1.20
N PHE A 66 -8.11 -7.34 1.24
CA PHE A 66 -6.82 -7.04 1.87
C PHE A 66 -6.93 -5.78 2.74
N CYS A 67 -6.02 -5.63 3.70
CA CYS A 67 -5.94 -4.47 4.58
C CYS A 67 -4.48 -4.18 4.95
N PHE A 68 -4.09 -2.91 4.88
CA PHE A 68 -2.83 -2.40 5.43
C PHE A 68 -3.09 -1.26 6.40
N SER A 69 -2.21 -1.09 7.39
CA SER A 69 -2.21 0.07 8.26
C SER A 69 -1.04 0.97 7.92
N ILE A 70 -1.30 2.27 7.77
CA ILE A 70 -0.28 3.30 7.56
C ILE A 70 -0.41 4.39 8.61
N SER A 71 0.71 5.00 8.99
CA SER A 71 0.72 6.15 9.91
C SER A 71 0.72 7.50 9.17
N ASP A 72 1.26 7.53 7.95
CA ASP A 72 1.50 8.76 7.20
C ASP A 72 0.40 9.02 6.16
N ARG A 73 -0.32 10.14 6.33
CA ARG A 73 -1.45 10.55 5.47
C ARG A 73 -1.01 11.38 4.25
N MET A 74 0.20 11.90 4.25
CA MET A 74 0.66 12.92 3.29
C MET A 74 1.42 12.31 2.10
N SER A 75 1.92 11.09 2.25
CA SER A 75 2.63 10.41 1.17
C SER A 75 1.69 9.74 0.18
N SER A 76 2.20 9.57 -1.04
CA SER A 76 1.58 8.72 -2.06
C SER A 76 2.00 7.26 -1.87
N TYR A 77 1.07 6.35 -2.14
CA TYR A 77 1.28 4.91 -2.01
C TYR A 77 0.91 4.19 -3.30
N LYS A 78 1.56 3.05 -3.55
CA LYS A 78 1.27 2.16 -4.67
C LYS A 78 0.92 0.77 -4.14
N ILE A 79 -0.16 0.21 -4.68
CA ILE A 79 -0.57 -1.16 -4.42
C ILE A 79 -0.25 -1.98 -5.66
N LYS A 80 0.52 -3.06 -5.49
CA LYS A 80 0.76 -4.05 -6.55
C LYS A 80 0.06 -5.34 -6.17
N VAL A 81 -0.66 -5.95 -7.11
CA VAL A 81 -1.40 -7.20 -6.89
C VAL A 81 -0.88 -8.25 -7.85
N PHE A 82 -0.49 -9.41 -7.31
CA PHE A 82 -0.02 -10.56 -8.06
C PHE A 82 -0.91 -11.75 -7.72
N ASP A 83 -1.63 -12.24 -8.73
CA ASP A 83 -2.33 -13.51 -8.62
C ASP A 83 -1.39 -14.63 -9.07
N ASN A 84 -1.07 -15.53 -8.13
CA ASN A 84 -0.18 -16.67 -8.38
C ASN A 84 -0.93 -17.94 -8.77
N HIS A 85 -2.22 -17.85 -9.10
CA HIS A 85 -2.93 -18.99 -9.68
C HIS A 85 -2.40 -19.25 -11.09
N HIS A 86 -1.55 -20.28 -11.21
CA HIS A 86 -1.27 -20.90 -12.50
C HIS A 86 -2.57 -21.54 -13.00
N ARG A 87 -3.16 -20.97 -14.06
CA ARG A 87 -4.23 -21.63 -14.82
C ARG A 87 -3.70 -22.86 -15.54
#